data_AF-A0A496VQ38-F1
#
_entry.id   AF-A0A496VQ38-F1
#
_cell.length_a   1.000
_cell.length_b   1.000
_cell.length_c   1.000
_cell.angle_alpha   90.00
_cell.angle_beta   90.00
_cell.angle_gamma   90.00
#
_symmetry.space_group_name_H-M   'P 1'
#
loop_
_entity.id
_entity.type
_entity.pdbx_description
1 polymer ?
#
loop_
_entity_poly.entity_id
_entity_poly.type
_entity_poly.pdbx_seq_one_letter_code
_entity_poly.pdbx_strand_id
1 'polypeptide(L)' 'MSKDLINFKEFADQIDFNIILAEKQNWYPDISFVSKTDESIKFSVDIKTTYRLDDYDGFCNGFTLGSVGTDDSRPC' A
#
# COMPACT_ATOMS: atom_id res chain seq x y z
N MET A 1 13.39 -14.85 -18.15
CA MET A 1 13.31 -13.89 -17.03
C MET A 1 12.15 -14.32 -16.15
N SER A 2 12.43 -14.93 -14.99
CA SER A 2 11.40 -15.15 -13.96
C SER A 2 10.91 -13.77 -13.54
N LYS A 3 9.63 -13.45 -13.78
CA LYS A 3 9.01 -12.30 -13.16
C LYS A 3 8.64 -12.75 -11.76
N ASP A 4 9.54 -12.54 -10.81
CA ASP A 4 9.22 -12.62 -9.38
C ASP A 4 8.35 -11.39 -9.05
N LEU A 5 7.14 -11.38 -9.61
CA LEU A 5 6.13 -10.36 -9.35
C LEU A 5 5.48 -10.74 -8.03
N ILE A 6 5.59 -9.87 -7.03
CA ILE A 6 4.81 -10.02 -5.80
C ILE A 6 3.33 -9.97 -6.17
N ASN A 7 2.65 -11.11 -6.05
CA ASN A 7 1.20 -11.18 -6.17
C ASN A 7 0.59 -10.92 -4.79
N PHE A 8 0.16 -9.68 -4.54
CA PHE A 8 -0.43 -9.29 -3.25
C PHE A 8 -1.60 -10.19 -2.85
N LYS A 9 -2.44 -10.62 -3.79
CA LYS A 9 -3.59 -11.49 -3.50
C LYS A 9 -3.15 -12.86 -2.99
N GLU A 10 -2.18 -13.48 -3.66
CA GLU A 10 -1.65 -14.78 -3.23
C GLU A 10 -1.01 -14.68 -1.85
N PHE A 11 -0.24 -13.61 -1.60
CA PHE A 11 0.33 -13.35 -0.29
C PHE A 11 -0.75 -13.18 0.78
N ALA A 12 -1.77 -12.34 0.54
CA ALA A 12 -2.88 -12.12 1.46
C ALA A 12 -3.61 -13.43 1.80
N ASP A 13 -3.87 -14.27 0.80
CA ASP A 13 -4.50 -15.57 0.98
C ASP A 13 -3.64 -16.52 1.83
N GLN A 14 -2.30 -16.49 1.70
CA GLN A 14 -1.39 -17.31 2.50
C GLN A 14 -1.31 -16.90 3.98
N ILE A 15 -1.56 -15.63 4.30
CA ILE A 15 -1.49 -15.10 5.67
C ILE A 15 -2.86 -14.91 6.33
N ASP A 16 -3.94 -15.38 5.69
CA ASP A 16 -5.34 -15.25 6.13
C ASP A 16 -5.87 -13.80 6.22
N PHE A 17 -5.60 -13.01 5.18
CA PHE A 17 -6.11 -11.64 5.02
C PHE A 17 -6.91 -11.47 3.72
N ASN A 18 -7.90 -10.58 3.76
CA ASN A 18 -8.58 -10.06 2.58
C ASN A 18 -7.89 -8.78 2.10
N ILE A 19 -7.86 -8.57 0.77
CA ILE A 19 -7.44 -7.30 0.16
C ILE A 19 -8.67 -6.46 -0.16
N ILE A 20 -8.68 -5.23 0.33
CA ILE A 20 -9.68 -4.21 0.01
C ILE A 20 -8.96 -3.05 -0.69
N LEU A 21 -9.47 -2.63 -1.85
CA LEU A 21 -8.97 -1.47 -2.59
C LEU A 21 -9.78 -0.23 -2.21
N ALA A 22 -9.17 0.96 -2.28
CA ALA A 22 -9.89 2.21 -2.12
C ALA A 22 -11.03 2.33 -3.16
N GLU A 23 -12.27 2.53 -2.69
CA GLU A 23 -13.45 2.61 -3.55
C GLU A 23 -13.57 3.94 -4.29
N LYS A 24 -12.91 4.99 -3.79
CA LYS A 24 -12.98 6.36 -4.32
C LYS A 24 -11.59 6.92 -4.53
N GLN A 25 -11.47 7.81 -5.53
CA GLN A 25 -10.24 8.57 -5.73
C GLN A 25 -9.95 9.46 -4.50
N ASN A 26 -8.67 9.57 -4.13
CA ASN A 26 -8.16 10.32 -2.97
C ASN A 26 -8.53 9.76 -1.59
N TRP A 27 -8.88 8.46 -1.51
CA TRP A 27 -9.03 7.76 -0.23
C TRP A 27 -7.76 6.99 0.09
N TYR A 28 -7.25 7.22 1.29
CA TYR A 28 -6.14 6.47 1.85
C TYR A 28 -6.68 5.26 2.63
N PRO A 29 -5.99 4.10 2.62
CA PRO A 29 -4.82 3.75 1.81
C PRO A 29 -5.22 3.20 0.42
N ASP A 30 -4.24 3.04 -0.49
CA ASP A 30 -4.47 2.39 -1.79
C ASP A 30 -5.02 0.96 -1.62
N ILE A 31 -4.41 0.23 -0.69
CA ILE A 31 -4.74 -1.17 -0.36
C ILE A 31 -4.83 -1.33 1.15
N SER A 32 -5.85 -2.04 1.62
CA SER A 32 -5.96 -2.52 3.00
C SER A 32 -5.93 -4.03 3.05
N PHE A 33 -5.10 -4.58 3.93
CA PHE A 33 -5.17 -5.99 4.33
C PHE A 33 -6.02 -6.07 5.60
N VAL A 34 -7.12 -6.80 5.56
CA VAL A 34 -8.03 -7.00 6.71
C VAL A 34 -8.02 -8.48 7.10
N SER A 35 -7.75 -8.80 8.36
CA SER A 35 -7.70 -10.20 8.80
C SER A 35 -9.05 -10.89 8.58
N LYS A 36 -9.01 -12.14 8.10
CA LYS A 36 -10.20 -12.97 7.93
C LYS A 36 -10.77 -13.47 9.26
N THR A 37 -9.99 -13.43 10.34
CA THR A 37 -10.39 -13.95 11.67
C THR A 37 -10.72 -12.85 12.68
N ASP A 38 -10.12 -11.67 12.54
CA ASP A 38 -10.40 -10.49 13.38
C ASP A 38 -10.34 -9.21 12.54
N GLU A 39 -11.50 -8.70 12.13
CA GLU A 39 -11.60 -7.50 11.29
C GLU A 39 -11.05 -6.22 11.94
N SER A 40 -10.77 -6.21 13.25
CA SER A 40 -10.09 -5.08 13.91
C SER A 40 -8.60 -4.99 13.52
N ILE A 41 -8.00 -6.08 13.06
CA ILE A 41 -6.61 -6.14 12.62
C ILE A 41 -6.55 -5.76 11.13
N LYS A 42 -5.99 -4.57 10.86
CA LYS A 42 -5.85 -4.01 9.52
C LYS A 42 -4.45 -3.48 9.29
N PHE A 43 -3.91 -3.70 8.08
CA PHE A 43 -2.66 -3.08 7.62
C PHE A 43 -2.95 -2.22 6.40
N SER A 44 -2.53 -0.95 6.46
CA SER A 44 -2.57 -0.02 5.34
C SER A 44 -1.31 -0.16 4.48
N VAL A 45 -1.51 -0.27 3.17
CA VAL A 45 -0.43 -0.32 2.17
C VAL A 45 -0.68 0.78 1.15
N ASP A 46 0.31 1.66 1.02
CA ASP A 46 0.28 2.83 0.16
C ASP A 46 1.49 2.79 -0.77
N ILE A 47 1.22 2.87 -2.07
CA ILE A 47 2.24 2.67 -3.09
C ILE A 47 2.74 4.04 -3.53
N LYS A 48 3.96 4.37 -3.11
CA LYS A 48 4.66 5.57 -3.57
C LYS A 48 5.71 5.22 -4.60
N THR A 49 5.78 6.02 -5.66
CA THR A 49 6.84 5.97 -6.67
C THR A 49 7.56 7.31 -6.71
N THR A 50 8.84 7.27 -7.02
CA THR A 50 9.66 8.47 -7.26
C THR A 50 10.60 8.18 -8.42
N TYR A 51 11.16 9.23 -9.02
CA TYR A 51 12.11 9.10 -10.11
C TYR A 51 13.54 9.21 -9.62
N ARG A 52 14.48 8.72 -10.44
CA ARG A 52 15.92 8.91 -10.25
C ARG A 52 16.49 9.62 -11.48
N LEU A 53 17.59 10.33 -11.30
CA LEU A 53 18.35 10.93 -12.39
C LEU A 53 19.60 10.10 -12.62
N ASP A 54 19.84 9.72 -13.87
CA ASP A 54 20.95 8.84 -14.24
C ASP A 54 22.32 9.44 -13.88
N ASP A 55 22.45 10.77 -13.96
CA ASP A 55 23.68 11.51 -13.67
C ASP A 55 23.95 11.74 -12.17
N TYR A 56 23.06 11.25 -11.29
CA TYR A 56 23.13 11.49 -9.85
C TYR A 56 23.03 10.18 -9.08
N ASP A 57 24.00 9.31 -9.32
CA ASP A 57 24.11 7.98 -8.70
C ASP A 57 24.23 8.07 -7.16
N GLY A 58 23.58 7.14 -6.47
CA GLY A 58 23.48 7.14 -5.00
C GLY A 58 22.49 8.13 -4.39
N PHE A 59 21.90 9.03 -5.18
CA PHE A 59 20.86 9.95 -4.70
C PHE A 59 19.47 9.49 -5.17
N CYS A 60 18.56 9.29 -4.22
CA CYS A 60 17.15 9.07 -4.49
C CYS A 60 16.35 10.30 -4.05
N ASN A 61 15.42 10.75 -4.90
CA ASN A 61 14.49 11.79 -4.51
C ASN A 61 13.64 11.35 -3.31
N GLY A 62 13.29 12.31 -2.46
CA GLY A 62 12.41 12.07 -1.31
C GLY A 62 11.03 11.58 -1.75
N PHE A 63 10.32 10.95 -0.81
CA PHE A 63 8.92 10.55 -0.97
C PHE A 63 8.02 11.49 -0.18
N THR A 64 6.83 11.76 -0.72
CA THR A 64 5.76 12.41 0.04
C THR A 64 4.95 11.33 0.75
N LEU A 65 5.00 11.31 2.09
CA LEU A 65 4.38 10.25 2.93
C LEU A 65 2.92 10.55 3.30
N GLY A 66 2.20 11.24 2.43
CA GLY A 66 0.85 11.75 2.74
C GLY A 66 0.87 13.04 3.56
N SER A 67 -0.32 13.59 3.80
CA SER A 67 -0.49 14.81 4.60
C SER A 67 -0.66 14.46 6.07
N VAL A 68 0.03 15.21 6.94
CA VAL A 68 -0.14 15.08 8.39
C VAL A 68 -1.55 15.57 8.75
N GLY A 69 -2.44 14.63 9.10
CA GLY A 69 -3.78 14.93 9.62
C GLY A 69 -4.95 14.67 8.67
N THR A 70 -4.74 14.09 7.49
CA THR A 70 -5.83 13.73 6.54
C THR A 70 -6.20 12.26 6.56
N ASP A 71 -5.79 11.50 7.59
CA ASP A 71 -6.17 10.10 7.70
C ASP A 71 -7.67 10.03 7.99
N ASP A 72 -8.46 9.90 6.91
CA ASP A 72 -9.92 9.78 6.95
C ASP A 72 -10.28 8.31 7.20
N SER A 73 -9.77 7.76 8.30
CA SER A 73 -10.08 6.40 8.77
C SER A 73 -11.53 6.36 9.28
N ARG A 74 -12.49 6.62 8.39
CA ARG A 74 -13.90 6.38 8.66
C ARG A 74 -14.13 4.88 8.62
N PRO A 75 -14.87 4.32 9.58
CA PRO A 75 -15.22 2.92 9.54
C PRO A 75 -16.06 2.69 8.28
N CYS A 76 -15.58 1.80 7.41
CA CYS A 76 -16.45 1.07 6.48
C CYS A 76 -17.57 0.39 7.28
#